data_AF-A0A173S4F4-F1
#
_entry.id   AF-A0A173S4F4-F1
#
_cell.length_a   1.000
_cell.length_b   1.000
_cell.length_c   1.000
_cell.angle_alpha   90.00
_cell.angle_beta   90.00
_cell.angle_gamma   90.00
#
_symmetry.space_group_name_H-M   'P 1'
#
loop_
_entity.id
_entity.type
_entity.pdbx_description
1 polymer ?
#
loop_
_entity_poly.entity_id
_entity_poly.type
_entity_poly.pdbx_seq_one_letter_code
_entity_poly.pdbx_strand_id
1 'polypeptide(L)'
;MVKKQVADLPAIVSKDEAYQNAIKNSDARNARVESDRATMQAILDSMSTTIELYKAVNENPALCKWIQDMVFANTYQTSPPAKEDQPDFD
;
A
#
# COMPACT_ATOMS: atom_id res chain seq x y z
N MET A 1 6.90 -11.72 14.76
CA MET A 1 6.22 -12.15 13.51
C MET A 1 5.33 -11.04 12.97
N VAL A 2 4.27 -10.65 13.70
CA VAL A 2 3.34 -9.58 13.31
C VAL A 2 4.01 -8.22 13.05
N LYS A 3 4.96 -7.79 13.89
CA LYS A 3 5.68 -6.51 13.70
C LYS A 3 6.43 -6.43 12.37
N LYS A 4 7.00 -7.55 11.90
CA LYS A 4 7.72 -7.60 10.62
C LYS A 4 6.74 -7.52 9.45
N GLN A 5 5.63 -8.27 9.53
CA GLN A 5 4.57 -8.23 8.52
C GLN A 5 4.05 -6.80 8.32
N VAL A 6 3.76 -6.08 9.41
CA VAL A 6 3.32 -4.68 9.34
C VAL A 6 4.39 -3.78 8.71
N ALA A 7 5.67 -3.99 9.01
CA ALA A 7 6.77 -3.21 8.45
C ALA A 7 6.99 -3.47 6.95
N ASP A 8 6.63 -4.66 6.45
CA ASP A 8 6.79 -5.05 5.04
C ASP A 8 5.61 -4.53 4.17
N LEU A 9 4.46 -4.20 4.77
CA LEU A 9 3.25 -3.75 4.03
C LEU A 9 3.49 -2.58 3.07
N PRO A 10 4.19 -1.49 3.44
CA PRO A 10 4.44 -0.39 2.51
C PRO A 10 5.15 -0.83 1.23
N ALA A 11 6.16 -1.71 1.36
CA ALA A 11 6.93 -2.20 0.22
C ALA A 11 6.14 -3.15 -0.70
N ILE A 12 5.12 -3.82 -0.15
CA ILE A 12 4.19 -4.66 -0.91
C ILE A 12 3.17 -3.76 -1.62
N VAL A 13 2.51 -2.86 -0.88
CA VAL A 13 1.45 -1.98 -1.38
C VAL A 13 1.97 -0.99 -2.42
N SER A 14 3.20 -0.49 -2.30
CA SER A 14 3.81 0.40 -3.30
C SER A 14 3.92 -0.24 -4.69
N LYS A 15 3.78 -1.56 -4.81
CA LYS A 15 3.83 -2.29 -6.09
C LYS A 15 2.45 -2.62 -6.65
N ASP A 16 1.36 -2.29 -5.96
CA ASP A 16 0.00 -2.53 -6.44
C ASP A 16 -0.31 -1.63 -7.65
N GLU A 17 -0.69 -2.24 -8.77
CA GLU A 17 -0.87 -1.54 -10.04
C GLU A 17 -2.05 -0.54 -10.01
N ALA A 18 -3.18 -0.92 -9.41
CA ALA A 18 -4.34 -0.04 -9.32
C ALA A 18 -4.04 1.18 -8.44
N TYR A 19 -3.32 0.98 -7.33
CA TYR A 19 -2.86 2.07 -6.49
C TYR A 19 -1.86 2.97 -7.22
N GLN A 20 -0.86 2.42 -7.91
CA GLN A 20 0.08 3.22 -8.71
C GLN A 20 -0.62 4.01 -9.82
N ASN A 21 -1.63 3.42 -10.46
CA ASN A 21 -2.44 4.09 -11.47
C ASN A 21 -3.27 5.23 -10.85
N ALA A 22 -3.81 5.03 -9.65
CA ALA A 22 -4.53 6.07 -8.92
C ALA A 22 -3.61 7.23 -8.47
N ILE A 23 -2.37 6.95 -8.05
CA ILE A 23 -1.37 7.99 -7.75
C ILE A 23 -1.06 8.84 -8.99
N LYS A 24 -0.85 8.20 -10.15
CA LYS A 24 -0.43 8.88 -11.38
C LYS A 24 -1.56 9.66 -12.06
N ASN A 25 -2.76 9.12 -12.05
CA ASN A 25 -3.85 9.56 -12.93
C ASN A 25 -5.09 10.08 -12.18
N SER A 26 -5.04 10.19 -10.86
CA SER A 26 -6.22 10.54 -10.05
C SER A 26 -5.88 11.46 -8.88
N ASP A 27 -6.87 11.72 -8.03
CA ASP A 27 -6.71 12.54 -6.84
C ASP A 27 -6.30 11.73 -5.61
N ALA A 28 -5.92 12.44 -4.54
CA ALA A 28 -5.50 11.83 -3.28
C ALA A 28 -6.60 10.97 -2.63
N ARG A 29 -7.88 11.26 -2.86
CA ARG A 29 -8.98 10.47 -2.30
C ARG A 29 -9.07 9.12 -3.00
N ASN A 30 -8.98 9.08 -4.34
CA ASN A 30 -9.00 7.83 -5.08
C ASN A 30 -7.73 6.99 -4.81
N ALA A 31 -6.56 7.62 -4.75
CA ALA A 31 -5.33 6.95 -4.34
C ALA A 31 -5.44 6.37 -2.92
N ARG A 32 -6.13 7.05 -2.00
CA ARG A 32 -6.38 6.53 -0.66
C ARG A 32 -7.26 5.29 -0.66
N VAL A 33 -8.35 5.27 -1.44
CA VAL A 33 -9.22 4.10 -1.57
C VAL A 33 -8.42 2.89 -2.08
N GLU A 34 -7.62 3.07 -3.13
CA GLU A 34 -6.81 1.98 -3.67
C GLU A 34 -5.69 1.52 -2.73
N SER A 35 -5.07 2.44 -1.99
CA SER A 35 -4.09 2.10 -0.94
C SER A 35 -4.72 1.23 0.15
N ASP A 36 -5.91 1.60 0.63
CA ASP A 36 -6.61 0.87 1.69
C ASP A 36 -6.99 -0.54 1.19
N ARG A 37 -7.45 -0.65 -0.07
CA ARG A 37 -7.74 -1.94 -0.73
C ARG A 37 -6.48 -2.81 -0.83
N ALA A 38 -5.39 -2.26 -1.35
CA ALA A 38 -4.12 -2.96 -1.53
C ALA A 38 -3.51 -3.39 -0.18
N THR A 39 -3.66 -2.58 0.86
CA THR A 39 -3.21 -2.91 2.23
C THR A 39 -3.94 -4.15 2.76
N MET A 40 -5.27 -4.21 2.59
CA MET A 40 -6.04 -5.38 3.02
C MET A 40 -5.69 -6.62 2.20
N GLN A 41 -5.48 -6.46 0.89
CA GLN A 41 -5.05 -7.57 0.03
C GLN A 41 -3.67 -8.10 0.44
N ALA A 42 -2.71 -7.22 0.73
CA ALA A 42 -1.38 -7.63 1.20
C ALA A 42 -1.41 -8.38 2.54
N ILE A 43 -2.32 -8.01 3.45
CA ILE A 43 -2.55 -8.74 4.71
C ILE A 43 -3.11 -10.14 4.43
N LEU A 44 -4.02 -10.28 3.46
CA LEU A 44 -4.62 -11.55 3.05
C LEU A 44 -3.61 -12.45 2.31
N ASP A 45 -2.85 -11.91 1.36
CA ASP A 45 -1.93 -12.69 0.52
C ASP A 45 -0.69 -13.19 1.28
N SER A 46 -0.37 -12.60 2.44
CA SER A 46 0.65 -13.09 3.37
C SER A 46 0.23 -14.40 4.10
N MET A 47 -0.77 -15.12 3.58
CA MET A 47 -1.50 -16.22 4.21
C MET A 47 -0.70 -17.48 4.52
N SER A 48 0.57 -17.61 4.09
CA SER A 48 1.42 -18.72 4.58
C SER A 48 1.79 -18.56 6.06
N THR A 49 1.57 -17.39 6.69
CA THR A 49 2.00 -17.13 8.08
C THR A 49 1.09 -16.20 8.93
N THR A 50 -0.18 -15.97 8.60
CA THR A 50 -0.89 -14.76 9.11
C THR A 50 -2.36 -14.95 9.51
N ILE A 51 -2.68 -15.93 10.37
CA ILE A 51 -3.99 -15.93 11.06
C ILE A 51 -4.05 -14.78 12.09
N GLU A 52 -2.93 -14.45 12.74
CA GLU A 52 -2.89 -13.53 13.88
C GLU A 52 -3.08 -12.05 13.50
N LEU A 53 -2.37 -11.53 12.49
CA LEU A 53 -2.54 -10.13 12.08
C LEU A 53 -3.92 -9.91 11.45
N TYR A 54 -4.40 -10.86 10.64
CA TYR A 54 -5.77 -10.79 10.10
C TYR A 54 -6.81 -10.73 11.22
N LYS A 55 -6.70 -11.58 12.25
CA LYS A 55 -7.59 -11.50 13.42
C LYS A 55 -7.46 -10.16 14.13
N ALA A 56 -6.24 -9.69 14.39
CA ALA A 56 -6.00 -8.44 15.10
C ALA A 56 -6.62 -7.22 14.40
N VAL A 57 -6.53 -7.13 13.06
CA VAL A 57 -7.13 -6.01 12.31
C VAL A 57 -8.66 -6.10 12.24
N ASN A 58 -9.23 -7.31 12.23
CA ASN A 58 -10.68 -7.49 12.26
C ASN A 58 -11.28 -7.22 13.65
N GLU A 59 -10.58 -7.60 14.71
CA GLU A 59 -11.02 -7.41 16.10
C GLU A 59 -10.80 -5.96 16.59
N ASN A 60 -9.92 -5.20 15.92
CA ASN A 60 -9.57 -3.84 16.31
C ASN A 60 -9.59 -2.87 15.10
N PRO A 61 -10.72 -2.18 14.84
CA PRO A 61 -10.84 -1.20 13.77
C PRO A 61 -9.84 -0.03 13.87
N ALA A 62 -9.43 0.35 15.08
CA ALA A 62 -8.44 1.41 15.28
C ALA A 62 -7.03 0.96 14.84
N LEU A 63 -6.69 -0.32 15.08
CA LEU A 63 -5.45 -0.91 14.56
C LEU A 63 -5.46 -0.95 13.04
N CYS A 64 -6.58 -1.39 12.44
CA CYS A 64 -6.74 -1.41 10.98
C CYS A 64 -6.53 -0.01 10.38
N LYS A 65 -7.19 1.00 10.96
CA LYS A 65 -7.02 2.39 10.55
C LYS A 65 -5.58 2.87 10.70
N TRP A 66 -4.91 2.56 11.81
CA TRP A 66 -3.52 2.96 12.01
C TRP A 66 -2.58 2.34 10.97
N ILE A 67 -2.77 1.06 10.62
CA ILE A 67 -2.00 0.40 9.57
C ILE A 67 -2.24 1.06 8.21
N GLN A 68 -3.51 1.31 7.85
CA GLN A 68 -3.87 1.99 6.61
C GLN A 68 -3.26 3.39 6.51
N ASP A 69 -3.36 4.19 7.58
CA ASP A 69 -2.77 5.53 7.64
C ASP A 69 -1.24 5.46 7.52
N MET A 70 -0.58 4.51 8.21
CA MET A 70 0.86 4.31 8.13
C MET A 70 1.31 3.90 6.74
N VAL A 71 0.64 2.93 6.11
CA VAL A 71 0.98 2.47 4.76
C VAL A 71 0.83 3.62 3.77
N PHE A 72 -0.32 4.29 3.75
CA PHE A 72 -0.56 5.41 2.85
C PHE A 72 0.48 6.52 3.00
N ALA A 73 0.83 6.89 4.24
CA ALA A 73 1.84 7.91 4.51
C ALA A 73 3.25 7.53 4.00
N ASN A 74 3.58 6.23 3.97
CA ASN A 74 4.88 5.74 3.51
C ASN A 74 4.94 5.48 1.99
N THR A 75 3.80 5.36 1.32
CA THR A 75 3.74 4.94 -0.09
C THR A 75 3.19 6.01 -1.04
N TYR A 76 2.42 6.99 -0.53
CA TYR A 76 1.87 8.06 -1.35
C TYR A 76 2.94 9.13 -1.63
N GLN A 77 3.72 8.90 -2.68
CA GLN A 77 4.67 9.87 -3.22
C GLN A 77 4.03 10.54 -4.45
N THR A 78 3.68 11.82 -4.33
CA THR A 78 3.09 12.63 -5.42
C THR A 78 4.11 13.13 -6.42
N SER A 79 5.40 12.88 -6.19
CA SER A 79 6.42 13.15 -7.18
C SER A 79 6.33 12.06 -8.25
N PRO A 80 6.12 12.40 -9.52
CA PRO A 80 6.36 11.45 -10.59
C PRO A 80 7.81 10.94 -10.41
N PRO A 81 8.13 9.67 -10.73
CA PRO A 81 9.53 9.34 -10.98
C PRO A 81 10.02 10.40 -11.98
N ALA A 82 11.14 11.08 -11.64
CA ALA A 82 11.79 11.98 -12.57
C ALA A 82 11.81 11.25 -13.91
N LYS A 83 11.25 11.85 -14.96
CA LYS A 83 11.28 11.26 -16.30
C LYS A 83 12.74 10.95 -16.57
N GLU A 84 13.10 9.68 -16.47
CA GLU A 84 14.41 9.20 -16.83
C GLU A 84 14.53 9.57 -18.30
N ASP A 85 15.57 10.33 -18.63
CA ASP A 85 15.84 10.84 -19.97
C ASP A 85 15.76 9.67 -20.95
N GLN A 86 14.60 9.52 -21.58
CA GLN A 86 14.38 8.51 -22.59
C GLN A 86 15.23 8.95 -23.78
N PRO A 87 16.23 8.17 -24.20
CA PRO A 87 17.10 8.58 -25.30
C PRO A 87 16.24 8.77 -26.54
N ASP A 88 16.44 9.92 -27.17
CA ASP A 88 15.86 10.25 -28.46
C ASP A 88 16.40 9.25 -29.48
N PHE A 89 15.49 8.50 -30.11
CA PHE A 89 15.80 7.63 -31.23
C PHE A 89 15.25 8.31 -32.49
N ASP A 90 15.84 9.45 -32.84
CA ASP A 90 15.80 10.03 -34.18
C ASP A 90 16.75 9.25 -35.13
#